data_AF-A0A8D3DE70-F1
#
_entry.id   AF-A0A8D3DE70-F1
#
_cell.length_a   1.000
_cell.length_b   1.000
_cell.length_c   1.000
_cell.angle_alpha   90.00
_cell.angle_beta   90.00
_cell.angle_gamma   90.00
#
_symmetry.space_group_name_H-M   'P 1'
#
loop_
_entity.id
_entity.type
_entity.pdbx_description
1 polymer ?
#
loop_
_entity_poly.entity_id
_entity_poly.type
_entity_poly.pdbx_seq_one_letter_code
_entity_poly.pdbx_strand_id
1 'polypeptide(L)'
;IETSPFLIYCCGTLVLLLLIPRVCQAGNILVVPVEGSHWLNMDILLKALHSRGHNITILRTSRSWYIPYNSSDYTLSQSKRRRAWIRNSSQMLFRSSCCIAPSPISYVPMTGSGNTDKMNILQRVKNMGIYLLTQTQYHLVVKQTYQRICDKYLGPDIEYHQLVLNADIWLMRTDFVFEYPRPTMPNVVYMGGFHCTKVQLI
;
A
#
# COMPACT_ATOMS: atom_id res chain seq x y z
N ILE A 1 -28.83 50.09 -19.12
CA ILE A 1 -28.18 49.00 -18.35
C ILE A 1 -26.93 48.63 -19.12
N GLU A 2 -25.85 49.37 -18.88
CA GLU A 2 -24.56 49.17 -19.54
C GLU A 2 -23.87 47.98 -18.88
N THR A 3 -23.95 46.81 -19.50
CA THR A 3 -23.17 45.65 -19.07
C THR A 3 -21.71 45.91 -19.42
N SER A 4 -20.88 46.17 -18.40
CA SER A 4 -19.46 46.46 -18.57
C SER A 4 -18.73 45.31 -19.29
N PRO A 5 -17.91 45.59 -20.31
CA PRO A 5 -17.23 44.56 -21.13
C PRO A 5 -16.29 43.66 -20.31
N PHE A 6 -15.85 44.14 -19.14
CA PHE A 6 -15.09 43.36 -18.16
C PHE A 6 -15.85 42.15 -17.61
N LEU A 7 -17.16 42.28 -17.39
CA LEU A 7 -18.00 41.22 -16.82
C LEU A 7 -18.20 40.07 -17.83
N ILE A 8 -18.30 40.42 -19.12
CA ILE A 8 -18.43 39.45 -20.22
C ILE A 8 -17.12 38.65 -20.40
N TYR A 9 -15.96 39.31 -20.32
CA TYR A 9 -14.66 38.64 -20.37
C TYR A 9 -14.40 37.72 -19.17
N CYS A 10 -14.78 38.14 -17.96
CA CYS A 10 -14.69 37.31 -16.76
C CYS A 10 -15.62 36.08 -16.83
N CYS A 11 -16.87 36.23 -17.30
CA CYS A 11 -17.75 35.09 -17.51
C CYS A 11 -17.25 34.16 -18.62
N GLY A 12 -16.72 34.70 -19.72
CA GLY A 12 -16.16 33.91 -20.82
C GLY A 12 -14.94 33.08 -20.41
N THR A 13 -14.05 33.65 -19.59
CA THR A 13 -12.89 32.95 -19.03
C THR A 13 -13.28 31.90 -18.00
N LEU A 14 -14.27 32.18 -17.13
CA LEU A 14 -14.79 31.20 -16.16
C LEU A 14 -15.49 30.02 -16.85
N VAL A 15 -16.29 30.29 -17.88
CA VAL A 15 -16.96 29.25 -18.69
C VAL A 15 -15.94 28.44 -19.47
N LEU A 16 -14.89 29.06 -20.04
CA LEU A 16 -13.80 28.34 -20.68
C LEU A 16 -13.05 27.44 -19.68
N LEU A 17 -12.78 27.92 -18.45
CA LEU A 17 -12.16 27.14 -17.38
C LEU A 17 -13.03 25.96 -16.90
N LEU A 18 -14.35 26.10 -16.95
CA LEU A 18 -15.32 25.05 -16.63
C LEU A 18 -15.52 24.05 -17.78
N LEU A 19 -15.31 24.48 -19.03
CA LEU A 19 -15.44 23.67 -20.24
C LEU A 19 -14.17 22.93 -20.64
N ILE A 20 -13.01 23.26 -20.06
CA ILE A 20 -11.83 22.39 -20.16
C ILE A 20 -12.19 21.11 -19.40
N PRO A 21 -12.41 19.96 -20.07
CA PRO A 21 -12.52 18.71 -19.34
C PRO A 21 -11.25 18.61 -18.52
N ARG A 22 -11.37 18.52 -17.18
CA ARG A 22 -10.21 18.24 -16.34
C ARG A 22 -9.57 17.01 -16.96
N VAL A 23 -8.43 17.18 -17.61
CA VAL A 23 -7.65 16.08 -18.17
C VAL A 23 -7.07 15.42 -16.94
N CYS A 24 -7.88 14.60 -16.27
CA CYS A 24 -7.48 13.78 -15.17
C CYS A 24 -6.47 12.80 -15.77
N GLN A 25 -5.19 13.13 -15.66
CA GLN A 25 -4.14 12.28 -16.14
C GLN A 25 -4.25 10.94 -15.43
N ALA A 26 -4.59 9.92 -16.20
CA ALA A 26 -4.48 8.54 -15.80
C ALA A 26 -3.02 8.25 -15.41
N GLY A 27 -2.76 8.18 -14.09
CA GLY A 27 -1.45 7.81 -13.57
C GLY A 27 -1.06 6.38 -13.96
N ASN A 28 0.25 6.14 -14.15
CA ASN A 28 0.80 4.80 -14.27
C ASN A 28 1.10 4.27 -12.86
N ILE A 29 0.45 3.17 -12.48
CA ILE A 29 0.54 2.59 -11.15
C ILE A 29 1.27 1.26 -11.23
N LEU A 30 2.35 1.10 -10.46
CA LEU A 30 3.01 -0.17 -10.29
C LEU A 30 2.62 -0.79 -8.95
N VAL A 31 2.08 -2.01 -9.01
CA VAL A 31 1.68 -2.78 -7.85
C VAL A 31 2.57 -4.00 -7.68
N VAL A 32 3.14 -4.11 -6.48
CA VAL A 32 3.94 -5.27 -6.08
C VAL A 32 3.14 -6.04 -5.04
N PRO A 33 2.48 -7.15 -5.42
CA PRO A 33 1.75 -7.97 -4.48
C PRO A 33 2.70 -8.66 -3.50
N VAL A 34 2.26 -8.74 -2.25
CA VAL A 34 2.85 -9.64 -1.26
C VAL A 34 2.12 -10.98 -1.39
N GLU A 35 2.88 -12.08 -1.43
CA GLU A 35 2.36 -13.42 -1.73
C GLU A 35 1.23 -13.85 -0.76
N GLY A 36 0.15 -14.45 -1.29
CA GLY A 36 -0.87 -15.17 -0.51
C GLY A 36 -2.33 -14.74 -0.72
N SER A 37 -3.21 -15.07 0.23
CA SER A 37 -4.67 -14.77 0.27
C SER A 37 -5.00 -13.27 0.24
N HIS A 38 -3.97 -12.45 0.20
CA HIS A 38 -4.03 -11.01 0.30
C HIS A 38 -4.31 -10.33 -1.04
N TRP A 39 -4.19 -11.06 -2.14
CA TRP A 39 -4.48 -10.58 -3.48
C TRP A 39 -5.94 -10.14 -3.69
N LEU A 40 -6.92 -10.81 -3.07
CA LEU A 40 -8.34 -10.54 -3.33
C LEU A 40 -8.74 -9.07 -3.07
N ASN A 41 -8.23 -8.47 -1.99
CA ASN A 41 -8.47 -7.06 -1.69
C ASN A 41 -7.82 -6.12 -2.72
N MET A 42 -6.66 -6.52 -3.26
CA MET A 42 -5.98 -5.74 -4.28
C MET A 42 -6.70 -5.84 -5.60
N ASP A 43 -7.16 -7.02 -6.00
CA ASP A 43 -7.88 -7.22 -7.25
C ASP A 43 -9.08 -6.25 -7.38
N ILE A 44 -9.88 -6.10 -6.32
CA ILE A 44 -11.01 -5.17 -6.29
C ILE A 44 -10.54 -3.72 -6.47
N LEU A 45 -9.49 -3.31 -5.75
CA LEU A 45 -8.95 -1.95 -5.84
C LEU A 45 -8.37 -1.66 -7.23
N LEU A 46 -7.66 -2.64 -7.81
CA LEU A 46 -7.04 -2.51 -9.12
C LEU A 46 -8.12 -2.37 -10.20
N LYS A 47 -9.20 -3.15 -10.14
CA LYS A 47 -10.36 -2.99 -11.02
C LYS A 47 -10.99 -1.60 -10.90
N ALA A 48 -11.17 -1.09 -9.67
CA ALA A 48 -11.68 0.25 -9.46
C ALA A 48 -10.75 1.33 -10.03
N LEU A 49 -9.44 1.20 -9.84
CA LEU A 49 -8.44 2.12 -10.43
C LEU A 49 -8.43 2.04 -11.96
N HIS A 50 -8.53 0.83 -12.51
CA HIS A 50 -8.60 0.62 -13.95
C HIS A 50 -9.85 1.26 -14.56
N SER A 51 -11.01 1.10 -13.90
CA SER A 51 -12.27 1.74 -14.33
C SER A 51 -12.21 3.27 -14.33
N ARG A 52 -11.30 3.86 -13.53
CA ARG A 52 -11.03 5.31 -13.51
C ARG A 52 -10.00 5.73 -14.57
N GLY A 53 -9.57 4.82 -15.43
CA GLY A 53 -8.65 5.06 -16.54
C GLY A 53 -7.17 4.91 -16.19
N HIS A 54 -6.81 4.53 -14.96
CA HIS A 54 -5.39 4.37 -14.58
C HIS A 54 -4.74 3.18 -15.30
N ASN A 55 -3.49 3.36 -15.73
CA ASN A 55 -2.72 2.27 -16.34
C ASN A 55 -1.98 1.49 -15.24
N ILE A 56 -2.37 0.24 -15.05
CA ILE A 56 -1.91 -0.58 -13.94
C ILE A 56 -0.91 -1.62 -14.45
N THR A 57 0.26 -1.64 -13.83
CA THR A 57 1.30 -2.63 -14.06
C THR A 57 1.49 -3.45 -12.79
N ILE A 58 1.50 -4.78 -12.93
CA ILE A 58 1.64 -5.68 -11.78
C ILE A 58 2.90 -6.49 -11.92
N LEU A 59 3.72 -6.46 -10.87
CA LEU A 59 4.92 -7.26 -10.77
C LEU A 59 4.55 -8.66 -10.28
N ARG A 60 4.65 -9.66 -11.14
CA ARG A 60 4.24 -11.03 -10.83
C ARG A 60 5.41 -12.01 -10.91
N THR A 61 5.52 -12.91 -9.93
CA THR A 61 6.45 -14.04 -9.97
C THR A 61 5.75 -15.28 -10.56
N SER A 62 6.52 -16.21 -11.13
CA SER A 62 5.99 -17.48 -11.67
C SER A 62 5.26 -18.36 -10.64
N ARG A 63 5.46 -18.10 -9.34
CA ARG A 63 4.80 -18.82 -8.23
C ARG A 63 3.45 -18.23 -7.82
N SER A 64 3.12 -17.03 -8.28
CA SER A 64 1.89 -16.32 -7.91
C SER A 64 0.71 -16.80 -8.78
N TRP A 65 0.26 -18.05 -8.57
CA TRP A 65 -0.76 -18.72 -9.41
C TRP A 65 -2.16 -18.07 -9.33
N TYR A 66 -2.46 -17.40 -8.21
CA TYR A 66 -3.74 -16.74 -7.94
C TYR A 66 -3.97 -15.46 -8.76
N ILE A 67 -2.95 -14.94 -9.41
CA ILE A 67 -3.06 -13.79 -10.33
C ILE A 67 -3.35 -14.36 -11.72
N PRO A 68 -4.44 -13.99 -12.42
CA PRO A 68 -4.66 -14.45 -13.78
C PRO A 68 -3.62 -13.87 -14.75
N TYR A 69 -3.23 -14.64 -15.78
CA TYR A 69 -2.23 -14.24 -16.78
C TYR A 69 -2.82 -13.35 -17.89
N ASN A 70 -4.12 -13.49 -18.13
CA ASN A 70 -4.83 -12.77 -19.18
C ASN A 70 -6.01 -12.02 -18.55
N SER A 71 -5.82 -10.74 -18.28
CA SER A 71 -6.83 -9.84 -17.74
C SER A 71 -6.82 -8.55 -18.54
N SER A 72 -8.00 -8.04 -18.90
CA SER A 72 -8.15 -6.70 -19.47
C SER A 72 -7.72 -5.60 -18.51
N ASP A 73 -7.78 -5.89 -17.21
CA ASP A 73 -7.79 -4.87 -16.15
C ASP A 73 -6.39 -4.36 -15.77
N TYR A 74 -5.34 -5.08 -16.16
CA TYR A 74 -3.95 -4.70 -15.86
C TYR A 74 -2.96 -5.33 -16.83
N THR A 75 -1.82 -4.66 -17.01
CA THR A 75 -0.70 -5.19 -17.77
C THR A 75 0.27 -5.91 -16.83
N LEU A 76 0.57 -7.17 -17.14
CA LEU A 76 1.68 -7.87 -16.49
C LEU A 76 2.99 -7.38 -17.08
N SER A 77 3.90 -6.95 -16.22
CA SER A 77 5.25 -6.56 -16.65
C SER A 77 6.30 -7.28 -15.84
N GLN A 78 7.31 -7.77 -16.56
CA GLN A 78 8.51 -8.36 -15.99
C GLN A 78 9.63 -7.32 -15.78
N SER A 79 9.42 -6.05 -16.16
CA SER A 79 10.42 -4.99 -15.99
C SER A 79 9.80 -3.61 -16.25
N LYS A 80 9.93 -2.64 -15.31
CA LYS A 80 9.66 -1.23 -15.66
C LYS A 80 10.24 -0.14 -14.74
N ARG A 81 10.58 0.97 -15.43
CA ARG A 81 11.01 2.32 -14.99
C ARG A 81 9.88 3.07 -14.26
N ARG A 82 10.20 3.72 -13.13
CA ARG A 82 9.28 4.29 -12.10
C ARG A 82 8.37 5.43 -12.58
N ARG A 83 7.11 5.50 -12.07
CA ARG A 83 6.35 6.77 -11.91
C ARG A 83 5.32 6.84 -10.74
N ALA A 84 4.76 5.75 -10.20
CA ALA A 84 4.05 5.76 -8.91
C ALA A 84 3.90 4.33 -8.33
N TRP A 85 4.08 4.17 -7.01
CA TRP A 85 4.12 2.86 -6.33
C TRP A 85 2.99 2.68 -5.31
N ILE A 86 2.16 1.66 -5.50
CA ILE A 86 1.14 1.24 -4.53
C ILE A 86 1.54 -0.12 -3.95
N ARG A 87 1.59 -0.20 -2.62
CA ARG A 87 1.94 -1.42 -1.91
C ARG A 87 0.82 -1.88 -0.98
N ASN A 88 0.41 -3.15 -1.14
CA ASN A 88 -0.40 -3.84 -0.15
C ASN A 88 0.49 -4.42 0.95
N SER A 89 0.13 -4.19 2.20
CA SER A 89 0.77 -4.87 3.32
C SER A 89 -0.15 -5.99 3.84
N SER A 90 0.43 -7.14 4.14
CA SER A 90 -0.31 -8.24 4.76
C SER A 90 0.57 -9.10 5.65
N GLN A 91 0.05 -9.37 6.87
CA GLN A 91 0.62 -10.06 8.05
C GLN A 91 2.03 -9.69 8.52
N MET A 92 2.91 -9.20 7.65
CA MET A 92 4.01 -8.27 7.98
C MET A 92 3.46 -6.87 8.35
N LEU A 93 2.23 -6.83 8.88
CA LEU A 93 1.36 -5.68 9.11
C LEU A 93 1.95 -4.72 10.14
N PHE A 94 2.58 -5.23 11.20
CA PHE A 94 3.23 -4.36 12.18
C PHE A 94 4.57 -3.80 11.66
N ARG A 95 5.29 -4.57 10.86
CA ARG A 95 6.71 -4.29 10.59
C ARG A 95 6.96 -3.31 9.46
N SER A 96 6.17 -3.38 8.38
CA SER A 96 6.22 -2.32 7.38
C SER A 96 5.85 -0.98 8.01
N SER A 97 4.85 -1.00 8.89
CA SER A 97 4.46 0.14 9.70
C SER A 97 5.59 0.61 10.64
N CYS A 98 6.38 -0.29 11.24
CA CYS A 98 7.57 0.07 12.04
C CYS A 98 8.76 0.57 11.20
N CYS A 99 8.90 0.10 9.96
CA CYS A 99 9.92 0.61 9.04
C CYS A 99 9.65 2.06 8.64
N ILE A 100 8.38 2.47 8.58
CA ILE A 100 7.99 3.84 8.21
C ILE A 100 7.82 4.71 9.48
N ALA A 101 7.38 4.13 10.62
CA ALA A 101 7.25 4.81 11.91
C ALA A 101 7.68 3.88 13.07
N PRO A 102 8.88 4.02 13.65
CA PRO A 102 9.35 3.11 14.70
C PRO A 102 8.46 3.19 15.94
N SER A 103 8.00 2.04 16.45
CA SER A 103 7.20 1.97 17.67
C SER A 103 8.06 1.58 18.88
N PRO A 104 7.81 2.15 20.07
CA PRO A 104 8.54 1.76 21.28
C PRO A 104 8.14 0.34 21.73
N ILE A 105 9.10 -0.59 21.68
CA ILE A 105 8.93 -1.99 22.09
C ILE A 105 8.64 -2.17 23.59
N SER A 106 8.81 -1.11 24.38
CA SER A 106 8.51 -1.09 25.81
C SER A 106 7.02 -0.93 26.12
N TYR A 107 6.24 -0.35 25.20
CA TYR A 107 4.80 -0.07 25.39
C TYR A 107 3.92 -0.80 24.39
N VAL A 108 4.43 -1.11 23.20
CA VAL A 108 3.66 -1.81 22.16
C VAL A 108 4.04 -3.29 22.15
N PRO A 109 3.13 -4.21 22.51
CA PRO A 109 3.40 -5.63 22.47
C PRO A 109 3.49 -6.12 21.02
N MET A 110 4.47 -6.98 20.75
CA MET A 110 4.64 -7.63 19.47
C MET A 110 3.46 -8.56 19.20
N THR A 111 2.92 -8.51 17.99
CA THR A 111 1.83 -9.39 17.55
C THR A 111 2.21 -10.85 17.76
N GLY A 112 1.33 -11.62 18.41
CA GLY A 112 1.58 -13.02 18.76
C GLY A 112 2.23 -13.26 20.13
N SER A 113 2.63 -12.22 20.86
CA SER A 113 3.16 -12.36 22.23
C SER A 113 2.09 -12.64 23.30
N GLY A 114 0.82 -12.34 23.00
CA GLY A 114 -0.31 -12.44 23.94
C GLY A 114 -0.32 -11.36 25.02
N ASN A 115 0.59 -10.38 24.95
CA ASN A 115 0.67 -9.29 25.92
C ASN A 115 -0.28 -8.13 25.55
N THR A 116 -0.78 -7.44 26.56
CA THR A 116 -1.56 -6.20 26.42
C THR A 116 -0.65 -4.96 26.38
N ASP A 117 -1.24 -3.77 26.22
CA ASP A 117 -0.56 -2.47 26.35
C ASP A 117 0.09 -2.27 27.73
N LYS A 118 -0.47 -2.90 28.77
CA LYS A 118 0.06 -2.85 30.14
C LYS A 118 1.00 -4.02 30.42
N MET A 119 2.27 -3.86 30.04
CA MET A 119 3.32 -4.86 30.28
C MET A 119 4.18 -4.56 31.52
N ASN A 120 4.40 -5.58 32.34
CA ASN A 120 5.42 -5.61 33.39
C ASN A 120 6.84 -5.66 32.79
N ILE A 121 7.87 -5.35 33.58
CA ILE A 121 9.27 -5.31 33.13
C ILE A 121 9.69 -6.63 32.46
N LEU A 122 9.37 -7.78 33.05
CA LEU A 122 9.69 -9.09 32.45
C LEU A 122 8.96 -9.32 31.12
N GLN A 123 7.71 -8.88 31.01
CA GLN A 123 6.96 -8.97 29.76
C GLN A 123 7.57 -8.07 28.69
N ARG A 124 8.11 -6.90 29.06
CA ARG A 124 8.85 -6.01 28.14
C ARG A 124 10.15 -6.64 27.66
N VAL A 125 10.90 -7.30 28.55
CA VAL A 125 12.12 -8.03 28.16
C VAL A 125 11.79 -9.20 27.22
N LYS A 126 10.74 -9.97 27.53
CA LYS A 126 10.22 -11.01 26.62
C LYS A 126 9.80 -10.42 25.28
N ASN A 127 9.11 -9.28 25.29
CA ASN A 127 8.68 -8.57 24.09
C ASN A 127 9.86 -8.11 23.23
N MET A 128 10.92 -7.60 23.87
CA MET A 128 12.17 -7.24 23.22
C MET A 128 12.89 -8.47 22.62
N GLY A 129 12.91 -9.59 23.33
CA GLY A 129 13.45 -10.84 22.80
C GLY A 129 12.70 -11.35 21.57
N ILE A 130 11.37 -11.34 21.60
CA ILE A 130 10.52 -11.68 20.45
C ILE A 130 10.76 -10.69 19.30
N TYR A 131 10.84 -9.39 19.59
CA TYR A 131 11.16 -8.38 18.59
C TYR A 131 12.48 -8.70 17.89
N LEU A 132 13.58 -8.95 18.63
CA LEU A 132 14.87 -9.29 18.05
C LEU A 132 14.83 -10.57 17.21
N LEU A 133 14.16 -11.62 17.70
CA LEU A 133 13.96 -12.87 16.94
C LEU A 133 13.27 -12.60 15.61
N THR A 134 12.17 -11.83 15.62
CA THR A 134 11.49 -11.46 14.39
C THR A 134 12.38 -10.60 13.48
N GLN A 135 13.16 -9.66 14.05
CA GLN A 135 14.11 -8.85 13.28
C GLN A 135 15.11 -9.71 12.54
N THR A 136 15.74 -10.66 13.23
CA THR A 136 16.67 -11.62 12.64
C THR A 136 16.00 -12.47 11.54
N GLN A 137 14.80 -13.02 11.79
CA GLN A 137 14.07 -13.80 10.79
C GLN A 137 13.79 -13.02 9.49
N TYR A 138 13.52 -11.72 9.58
CA TYR A 138 13.32 -10.89 8.38
C TYR A 138 14.60 -10.67 7.61
N HIS A 139 15.70 -10.34 8.28
CA HIS A 139 16.97 -10.14 7.62
C HIS A 139 17.46 -11.42 6.94
N LEU A 140 17.21 -12.58 7.56
CA LEU A 140 17.64 -13.87 7.02
C LEU A 140 16.73 -14.42 5.93
N VAL A 141 15.40 -14.41 6.11
CA VAL A 141 14.48 -15.12 5.21
C VAL A 141 13.82 -14.17 4.22
N VAL A 142 13.22 -13.10 4.75
CA VAL A 142 12.36 -12.21 3.96
C VAL A 142 13.23 -11.36 3.04
N LYS A 143 14.18 -10.60 3.60
CA LYS A 143 15.05 -9.70 2.83
C LYS A 143 15.72 -10.45 1.69
N GLN A 144 16.30 -11.62 1.96
CA GLN A 144 16.98 -12.42 0.94
C GLN A 144 16.03 -12.92 -0.16
N THR A 145 14.84 -13.38 0.20
CA THR A 145 13.87 -13.91 -0.78
C THR A 145 13.36 -12.80 -1.69
N TYR A 146 12.97 -11.66 -1.12
CA TYR A 146 12.44 -10.53 -1.89
C TYR A 146 13.53 -9.79 -2.67
N GLN A 147 14.76 -9.72 -2.16
CA GLN A 147 15.89 -9.14 -2.89
C GLN A 147 16.12 -9.87 -4.21
N ARG A 148 16.11 -11.21 -4.23
CA ARG A 148 16.26 -11.99 -5.46
C ARG A 148 15.17 -11.69 -6.50
N ILE A 149 13.95 -11.39 -6.05
CA ILE A 149 12.84 -10.99 -6.93
C ILE A 149 13.10 -9.58 -7.47
N CYS A 150 13.52 -8.65 -6.62
CA CYS A 150 13.92 -7.31 -7.05
C CYS A 150 15.05 -7.36 -8.08
N ASP A 151 16.11 -8.12 -7.83
CA ASP A 151 17.26 -8.23 -8.75
C ASP A 151 16.82 -8.76 -10.13
N LYS A 152 15.91 -9.74 -10.14
CA LYS A 152 15.42 -10.37 -11.38
C LYS A 152 14.56 -9.43 -12.24
N TYR A 153 13.74 -8.58 -11.64
CA TYR A 153 12.72 -7.82 -12.37
C TYR A 153 12.93 -6.29 -12.36
N LEU A 154 13.65 -5.77 -11.37
CA LEU A 154 13.91 -4.34 -11.17
C LEU A 154 15.39 -3.97 -11.37
N GLY A 155 16.28 -4.96 -11.36
CA GLY A 155 17.73 -4.80 -11.51
C GLY A 155 18.48 -4.81 -10.17
N PRO A 156 19.80 -5.10 -10.18
CA PRO A 156 20.60 -5.30 -8.97
C PRO A 156 20.84 -4.02 -8.15
N ASP A 157 20.61 -2.84 -8.73
CA ASP A 157 20.86 -1.56 -8.08
C ASP A 157 19.79 -1.17 -7.04
N ILE A 158 18.67 -1.89 -6.99
CA ILE A 158 17.52 -1.55 -6.14
C ILE A 158 17.43 -2.53 -4.97
N GLU A 159 17.78 -2.04 -3.78
CA GLU A 159 17.55 -2.79 -2.55
C GLU A 159 16.04 -2.85 -2.21
N TYR A 160 15.56 -4.03 -1.83
CA TYR A 160 14.18 -4.24 -1.43
C TYR A 160 13.74 -3.29 -0.31
N HIS A 161 14.59 -3.03 0.67
CA HIS A 161 14.26 -2.13 1.78
C HIS A 161 14.02 -0.69 1.30
N GLN A 162 14.85 -0.21 0.36
CA GLN A 162 14.68 1.11 -0.26
C GLN A 162 13.41 1.16 -1.11
N LEU A 163 13.05 0.07 -1.78
CA LEU A 163 11.78 -0.01 -2.50
C LEU A 163 10.58 0.09 -1.56
N VAL A 164 10.67 -0.55 -0.39
CA VAL A 164 9.62 -0.49 0.64
C VAL A 164 9.47 0.94 1.15
N LEU A 165 10.57 1.58 1.57
CA LEU A 165 10.54 2.94 2.14
C LEU A 165 10.04 4.00 1.16
N ASN A 166 10.42 3.91 -0.11
CA ASN A 166 10.08 4.89 -1.14
C ASN A 166 8.71 4.65 -1.80
N ALA A 167 7.80 3.91 -1.17
CA ALA A 167 6.46 3.72 -1.70
C ALA A 167 5.59 4.98 -1.47
N ASP A 168 4.91 5.42 -2.52
CA ASP A 168 4.11 6.65 -2.51
C ASP A 168 2.81 6.49 -1.73
N ILE A 169 2.20 5.30 -1.77
CA ILE A 169 0.97 4.97 -1.03
C ILE A 169 1.06 3.58 -0.44
N TRP A 170 0.70 3.51 0.83
CA TRP A 170 0.63 2.31 1.64
C TRP A 170 -0.80 1.96 1.97
N LEU A 171 -1.18 0.75 1.61
CA LEU A 171 -2.53 0.26 1.84
C LEU A 171 -2.48 -0.79 2.97
N MET A 172 -3.00 -0.40 4.13
CA MET A 172 -3.08 -1.24 5.33
C MET A 172 -4.39 -2.00 5.32
N ARG A 173 -4.32 -3.33 5.39
CA ARG A 173 -5.53 -4.17 5.45
C ARG A 173 -6.25 -4.11 6.79
N THR A 174 -5.54 -3.81 7.86
CA THR A 174 -6.11 -3.68 9.20
C THR A 174 -6.85 -2.36 9.33
N ASP A 175 -7.72 -2.28 10.33
CA ASP A 175 -8.27 -1.01 10.79
C ASP A 175 -7.39 -0.49 11.93
N PHE A 176 -7.32 0.84 12.10
CA PHE A 176 -6.56 1.46 13.19
C PHE A 176 -7.08 1.01 14.57
N VAL A 177 -8.35 0.60 14.66
CA VAL A 177 -8.97 0.12 15.91
C VAL A 177 -8.30 -1.15 16.46
N PHE A 178 -7.72 -1.99 15.60
CA PHE A 178 -7.06 -3.23 16.02
C PHE A 178 -5.56 -3.06 16.29
N GLU A 179 -5.05 -1.85 16.14
CA GLU A 179 -3.65 -1.53 16.38
C GLU A 179 -3.52 -0.60 17.60
N TYR A 180 -2.40 -0.74 18.31
CA TYR A 180 -2.09 0.18 19.40
C TYR A 180 -1.87 1.60 18.85
N PRO A 181 -2.27 2.64 19.59
CA PRO A 181 -2.16 4.03 19.12
C PRO A 181 -0.70 4.38 18.86
N ARG A 182 -0.41 4.77 17.62
CA ARG A 182 0.91 5.18 17.15
C ARG A 182 0.78 6.16 15.98
N PRO A 183 1.77 7.04 15.77
CA PRO A 183 1.74 7.99 14.65
C PRO A 183 1.66 7.25 13.32
N THR A 184 0.68 7.61 12.50
CA THR A 184 0.49 7.06 11.15
C THR A 184 1.12 8.00 10.14
N MET A 185 1.86 7.44 9.19
CA MET A 185 2.47 8.23 8.12
C MET A 185 1.40 8.72 7.13
N PRO A 186 1.55 9.93 6.55
CA PRO A 186 0.50 10.54 5.73
C PRO A 186 0.20 9.78 4.44
N ASN A 187 1.14 8.95 3.97
CA ASN A 187 0.96 8.08 2.81
C ASN A 187 0.31 6.73 3.13
N VAL A 188 -0.14 6.51 4.38
CA VAL A 188 -0.76 5.25 4.82
C VAL A 188 -2.27 5.39 4.87
N VAL A 189 -2.97 4.50 4.18
CA VAL A 189 -4.43 4.42 4.12
C VAL A 189 -4.89 3.07 4.68
N TYR A 190 -5.73 3.11 5.71
CA TYR A 190 -6.38 1.94 6.29
C TYR A 190 -7.61 1.54 5.48
N MET A 191 -7.69 0.26 5.17
CA MET A 191 -8.60 -0.35 4.20
C MET A 191 -9.31 -1.57 4.81
N GLY A 192 -9.47 -1.59 6.13
CA GLY A 192 -10.15 -2.65 6.86
C GLY A 192 -11.56 -2.96 6.35
N GLY A 193 -12.02 -4.21 6.57
CA GLY A 193 -13.44 -4.55 6.48
C GLY A 193 -14.03 -4.79 5.09
N PHE A 194 -13.26 -4.75 3.99
CA PHE A 194 -13.82 -4.93 2.63
C PHE A 194 -14.42 -6.31 2.29
N HIS A 195 -14.26 -7.31 3.16
CA HIS A 195 -14.86 -8.63 2.96
C HIS A 195 -16.33 -8.71 3.38
N CYS A 196 -16.88 -7.69 4.05
CA CYS A 196 -18.30 -7.65 4.37
C CYS A 196 -19.08 -7.13 3.17
N THR A 197 -19.83 -8.00 2.50
CA THR A 197 -20.89 -7.59 1.57
C THR A 197 -21.97 -6.82 2.34
N LYS A 198 -22.64 -5.87 1.68
CA LYS A 198 -23.79 -5.18 2.28
C LYS A 198 -24.79 -6.24 2.78
N VAL A 199 -25.18 -6.15 4.04
CA VAL A 199 -26.31 -6.92 4.57
C VAL A 199 -27.52 -6.50 3.76
N GLN A 200 -28.05 -7.38 2.93
CA GLN A 200 -29.40 -7.21 2.40
C GLN A 200 -30.33 -7.34 3.60
N LEU A 201 -30.84 -6.20 4.06
CA LEU A 201 -31.99 -6.20 4.96
C LEU A 201 -33.13 -6.86 4.19
N ILE A 202 -33.55 -8.02 4.70
CA ILE A 202 -34.72 -8.77 4.24
C ILE A 202 -35.95 -7.91 4.52
#